data_AF-A0A6J8BAZ1-F1
#
_entry.id   AF-A0A6J8BAZ1-F1
#
_cell.length_a   1.000
_cell.length_b   1.000
_cell.length_c   1.000
_cell.angle_alpha   90.00
_cell.angle_beta   90.00
_cell.angle_gamma   90.00
#
_symmetry.space_group_name_H-M   'P 1'
#
loop_
_entity.id
_entity.type
_entity.pdbx_description
1 polymer ?
#
loop_
_entity_poly.entity_id
_entity_poly.type
_entity_poly.pdbx_seq_one_letter_code
_entity_poly.pdbx_strand_id
1 'polypeptide(L)'
;MSTVQKSLDDNWQAWKRLIIQPNHLDILKEFPANFNFIILQHSPDRSYLYGALLDKPKAQPAGGKNPKAQTTPVPSRSKVYGVETSPQLLDELLTKFADHKQSVQQLLLKQEYQRAQAMMRQKMLENLDESLKKSTRGPIYDEDDAEEEARLQEEFKELLNDMEAYLKPITAQLTGTLSPEALTPASNPNQKASLEPPPSSECVILLADPMLMQMPLEALQFLQLDNIISISRDFSLQMFNHRGYKEEGAQEDSAGGDKKKPKSSKSAENPLSRIPGMRDASKRTAKIIPLSRDVPSWCHAVDTHNFRYFVDTHLDSAETEENKPVEVFQTVLEEYDQQFTARWLGVMGDDHAPSVGEWEIYLAENSSFVFYGMEKFIKYIPPEKLTALNIPECSIVYLLDMAQTSKSFTRQSKLDVLKSSSILNLEKPVEMAMLTSLTGIKCLMTNQWHCTLAENANKLKLTMKDLLEGGKTPGETVRYLLSPNLRPKKEETTDAKGVQSQTKGEAEDEPSEFSYREAKEALDSPELDRSQYNMVVYGLPNIVVVQQ
;
A
#
# COMPACT_ATOMS: atom_id res chain seq x y z
N MET A 1 0.10 14.27 -39.20
CA MET A 1 -0.27 13.17 -38.29
C MET A 1 0.94 12.54 -37.60
N SER A 2 2.06 12.29 -38.29
CA SER A 2 3.27 11.72 -37.66
C SER A 2 3.88 12.58 -36.53
N THR A 3 3.71 13.90 -36.57
CA THR A 3 4.23 14.81 -35.54
C THR A 3 3.45 14.79 -34.24
N VAL A 4 2.12 14.61 -34.30
CA VAL A 4 1.27 14.54 -33.09
C VAL A 4 1.48 13.21 -32.38
N GLN A 5 1.47 12.10 -33.12
CA GLN A 5 1.70 10.78 -32.54
C GLN A 5 3.07 10.71 -31.88
N LYS A 6 4.13 11.15 -32.57
CA LYS A 6 5.47 11.23 -31.99
C LYS A 6 5.51 12.12 -30.74
N SER A 7 4.82 13.26 -30.74
CA SER A 7 4.73 14.11 -29.55
C SER A 7 4.03 13.43 -28.38
N LEU A 8 2.98 12.63 -28.63
CA LEU A 8 2.27 11.85 -27.62
C LEU A 8 3.16 10.72 -27.09
N ASP A 9 3.83 10.00 -27.99
CA ASP A 9 4.76 8.92 -27.67
C ASP A 9 5.97 9.42 -26.88
N ASP A 10 6.47 10.62 -27.12
CA ASP A 10 7.67 11.11 -26.42
C ASP A 10 7.34 11.79 -25.08
N ASN A 11 6.25 12.58 -25.02
CA ASN A 11 6.02 13.54 -23.94
C ASN A 11 4.86 13.23 -22.98
N TRP A 12 4.04 12.20 -23.24
CA TRP A 12 2.82 11.95 -22.47
C TRP A 12 2.75 10.53 -21.90
N GLN A 13 2.87 10.40 -20.57
CA GLN A 13 2.81 9.09 -19.91
C GLN A 13 1.44 8.43 -20.00
N ALA A 14 0.36 9.21 -19.90
CA ALA A 14 -0.99 8.68 -20.07
C ALA A 14 -1.16 8.03 -21.45
N TRP A 15 -0.57 8.63 -22.49
CA TRP A 15 -0.57 8.02 -23.83
C TRP A 15 0.22 6.73 -23.86
N LYS A 16 1.48 6.73 -23.38
CA LYS A 16 2.33 5.54 -23.31
C LYS A 16 1.63 4.37 -22.60
N ARG A 17 0.97 4.63 -21.48
CA ARG A 17 0.31 3.62 -20.63
C ARG A 17 -0.96 3.01 -21.22
N LEU A 18 -1.55 3.66 -22.21
CA LEU A 18 -2.71 3.17 -22.94
C LEU A 18 -2.31 2.37 -24.20
N ILE A 19 -1.01 2.32 -24.55
CA ILE A 19 -0.53 1.56 -25.70
C ILE A 19 -0.64 0.06 -25.39
N ILE A 20 -1.21 -0.68 -26.34
CA ILE A 20 -1.30 -2.14 -26.26
C ILE A 20 -0.27 -2.73 -27.21
N GLN A 21 0.74 -3.40 -26.66
CA GLN A 21 1.70 -4.14 -27.46
C GLN A 21 1.04 -5.38 -28.09
N PRO A 22 1.20 -5.61 -29.42
CA PRO A 22 0.64 -6.78 -30.09
C PRO A 22 1.11 -8.11 -29.48
N ASN A 23 2.38 -8.18 -29.07
CA ASN A 23 3.01 -9.36 -28.49
C ASN A 23 2.89 -9.38 -26.96
N HIS A 24 1.70 -9.10 -26.42
CA HIS A 24 1.47 -8.94 -24.98
C HIS A 24 1.87 -10.13 -24.10
N LEU A 25 1.95 -11.35 -24.65
CA LEU A 25 2.44 -12.53 -23.90
C LEU A 25 3.96 -12.55 -23.74
N ASP A 26 4.71 -11.88 -24.62
CA ASP A 26 6.16 -11.79 -24.49
C ASP A 26 6.59 -10.92 -23.31
N ILE A 27 5.71 -10.00 -22.88
CA ILE A 27 5.88 -9.16 -21.70
C ILE A 27 6.19 -10.00 -20.45
N LEU A 28 5.59 -11.18 -20.31
CA LEU A 28 5.83 -12.06 -19.14
C LEU A 28 7.31 -12.49 -19.01
N LYS A 29 8.08 -12.46 -20.11
CA LYS A 29 9.51 -12.80 -20.10
C LYS A 29 10.35 -11.72 -19.44
N GLU A 30 9.85 -10.49 -19.35
CA GLU A 30 10.55 -9.33 -18.81
C GLU A 30 10.48 -9.29 -17.29
N PHE A 31 9.45 -9.90 -16.70
CA PHE A 31 9.26 -9.87 -15.25
C PHE A 31 10.14 -10.85 -14.47
N PRO A 32 10.33 -10.59 -13.16
CA PRO A 32 10.93 -11.54 -12.24
C PRO A 32 10.18 -12.88 -12.16
N ALA A 33 10.91 -13.97 -11.91
CA ALA A 33 10.32 -15.33 -11.86
C ALA A 33 9.48 -15.61 -10.60
N ASN A 34 9.51 -14.72 -9.61
CA ASN A 34 8.66 -14.75 -8.41
C ASN A 34 7.32 -14.03 -8.60
N PHE A 35 7.09 -13.39 -9.74
CA PHE A 35 5.81 -12.72 -10.04
C PHE A 35 4.80 -13.72 -10.58
N ASN A 36 3.60 -13.70 -10.00
CA ASN A 36 2.46 -14.50 -10.41
C ASN A 36 1.29 -13.56 -10.67
N PHE A 37 0.83 -13.51 -11.92
CA PHE A 37 -0.31 -12.69 -12.30
C PHE A 37 -1.58 -13.52 -12.20
N ILE A 38 -2.57 -13.01 -11.49
CA ILE A 38 -3.88 -13.63 -11.39
C ILE A 38 -4.87 -12.71 -12.09
N ILE A 39 -5.42 -13.20 -13.19
CA ILE A 39 -6.40 -12.46 -13.99
C ILE A 39 -7.79 -12.94 -13.60
N LEU A 40 -8.70 -12.01 -13.31
CA LEU A 40 -10.12 -12.29 -13.05
C LEU A 40 -10.96 -11.34 -13.90
N GLN A 41 -11.66 -11.89 -14.89
CA GLN A 41 -12.35 -11.08 -15.90
C GLN A 41 -13.72 -11.67 -16.22
N HIS A 42 -14.78 -10.91 -15.95
CA HIS A 42 -16.12 -11.27 -16.44
C HIS A 42 -16.24 -11.07 -17.95
N SER A 43 -17.09 -11.90 -18.57
CA SER A 43 -17.61 -11.66 -19.92
C SER A 43 -18.41 -10.36 -19.97
N PRO A 44 -18.60 -9.73 -21.15
CA PRO A 44 -19.35 -8.47 -21.26
C PRO A 44 -20.79 -8.54 -20.72
N ASP A 45 -21.42 -9.70 -20.80
CA ASP A 45 -22.76 -10.01 -20.28
C ASP A 45 -22.75 -10.58 -18.85
N ARG A 46 -21.56 -10.78 -18.25
CA ARG A 46 -21.32 -11.28 -16.89
C ARG A 46 -21.81 -12.71 -16.62
N SER A 47 -22.16 -13.44 -17.67
CA SER A 47 -22.58 -14.85 -17.60
C SER A 47 -21.40 -15.80 -17.38
N TYR A 48 -20.18 -15.36 -17.64
CA TYR A 48 -18.97 -16.13 -17.35
C TYR A 48 -17.94 -15.28 -16.61
N LEU A 49 -17.20 -15.93 -15.70
CA LEU A 49 -15.97 -15.43 -15.11
C LEU A 49 -14.78 -16.26 -15.60
N TYR A 50 -13.81 -15.57 -16.20
CA TYR A 50 -12.54 -16.16 -16.60
C TYR A 50 -11.49 -15.88 -15.54
N GLY A 51 -10.75 -16.93 -15.18
CA GLY A 51 -9.63 -16.87 -14.26
C GLY A 51 -8.37 -17.37 -14.94
N ALA A 52 -7.26 -16.66 -14.81
CA ALA A 52 -5.97 -17.17 -15.27
C ALA A 52 -4.89 -16.96 -14.23
N LEU A 53 -3.97 -17.92 -14.13
CA LEU A 53 -2.67 -17.73 -13.51
C LEU A 53 -1.66 -17.61 -14.64
N LEU A 54 -0.82 -16.57 -14.62
CA LEU A 54 0.31 -16.42 -15.54
C LEU A 54 1.60 -16.27 -14.75
N ASP A 55 2.62 -17.02 -15.15
CA ASP A 55 3.94 -17.02 -14.54
C ASP A 55 5.04 -17.01 -15.60
N LYS A 56 6.22 -16.54 -15.21
CA LYS A 56 7.40 -16.68 -16.06
C LYS A 56 7.89 -18.14 -16.02
N PRO A 57 8.07 -18.82 -17.18
CA PRO A 57 8.60 -20.17 -17.21
C PRO A 57 9.99 -20.23 -16.55
N LYS A 58 10.13 -21.04 -15.50
CA LYS A 58 11.40 -21.21 -14.77
C LYS A 58 12.31 -22.19 -15.53
N ALA A 59 13.55 -21.80 -15.81
CA ALA A 59 14.59 -22.72 -16.28
C ALA A 59 15.48 -23.10 -15.09
N GLN A 60 15.57 -24.39 -14.75
CA GLN A 60 16.53 -24.84 -13.73
C GLN A 60 17.93 -24.96 -14.35
N PRO A 61 18.99 -24.47 -13.67
CA PRO A 61 20.35 -24.79 -14.06
C PRO A 61 20.60 -26.29 -13.83
N ALA A 62 21.10 -26.99 -14.85
CA ALA A 62 21.41 -28.41 -14.76
C ALA A 62 22.45 -28.65 -13.66
N GLY A 63 22.04 -29.30 -12.57
CA GLY A 63 22.93 -29.74 -11.50
C GLY A 63 23.87 -30.83 -12.03
N GLY A 64 25.02 -30.44 -12.57
CA GLY A 64 26.06 -31.37 -13.01
C GLY A 64 27.30 -30.64 -13.52
N LYS A 65 28.48 -31.12 -13.15
CA LYS A 65 29.81 -30.60 -13.54
C LYS A 65 30.14 -30.73 -15.05
N ASN A 66 29.14 -30.78 -15.93
CA ASN A 66 29.33 -30.89 -17.37
C ASN A 66 28.65 -29.71 -18.10
N PRO A 67 29.40 -28.82 -18.78
CA PRO A 67 28.86 -27.64 -19.48
C PRO A 67 28.10 -27.98 -20.79
N LYS A 68 27.55 -29.19 -20.93
CA LYS A 68 26.77 -29.66 -22.09
C LYS A 68 25.46 -30.37 -21.72
N ALA A 69 25.01 -30.32 -20.47
CA ALA A 69 23.70 -30.84 -20.11
C ALA A 69 22.61 -29.79 -20.42
N GLN A 70 21.67 -30.15 -21.30
CA GLN A 70 20.50 -29.33 -21.61
C GLN A 70 19.73 -29.00 -20.33
N THR A 71 19.47 -27.72 -20.09
CA THR A 71 18.53 -27.24 -19.07
C THR A 71 17.16 -27.86 -19.34
N THR A 72 16.64 -28.69 -18.44
CA THR A 72 15.26 -29.15 -18.51
C THR A 72 14.34 -28.00 -18.09
N PRO A 73 13.43 -27.53 -18.97
CA PRO A 73 12.49 -26.47 -18.62
C PRO A 73 11.51 -26.98 -17.55
N VAL A 74 11.31 -26.20 -16.48
CA VAL A 74 10.19 -26.45 -15.57
C VAL A 74 8.92 -26.05 -16.33
N PRO A 75 7.90 -26.92 -16.39
CA PRO A 75 6.65 -26.57 -17.05
C PRO A 75 6.05 -25.32 -16.40
N SER A 76 5.60 -24.37 -17.22
CA SER A 76 4.91 -23.17 -16.74
C SER A 76 3.63 -23.58 -16.00
N ARG A 77 3.34 -22.88 -14.91
CA ARG A 77 2.10 -23.05 -14.15
C ARG A 77 0.93 -22.30 -14.77
N SER A 78 1.16 -21.65 -15.92
CA SER A 78 0.16 -20.82 -16.56
C SER A 78 -1.05 -21.64 -17.00
N LYS A 79 -2.24 -21.25 -16.52
CA LYS A 79 -3.50 -21.93 -16.78
C LYS A 79 -4.62 -20.92 -16.89
N VAL A 80 -5.64 -21.26 -17.68
CA VAL A 80 -6.85 -20.46 -17.89
C VAL A 80 -8.06 -21.34 -17.61
N TYR A 81 -9.01 -20.78 -16.90
CA TYR A 81 -10.25 -21.40 -16.49
C TYR A 81 -11.41 -20.45 -16.84
N GLY A 82 -12.58 -21.01 -17.12
CA GLY A 82 -13.81 -20.27 -17.32
C GLY A 82 -14.93 -20.97 -16.60
N VAL A 83 -15.72 -20.22 -15.85
CA VAL A 83 -16.87 -20.74 -15.10
C VAL A 83 -18.08 -19.87 -15.35
N GLU A 84 -19.25 -20.50 -15.46
CA GLU A 84 -20.52 -19.80 -15.55
C GLU A 84 -20.84 -19.11 -14.22
N THR A 85 -21.28 -17.86 -14.29
CA THR A 85 -21.60 -17.01 -13.15
C THR A 85 -22.98 -16.38 -13.31
N SER A 86 -23.54 -15.90 -12.21
CA SER A 86 -24.82 -15.18 -12.21
C SER A 86 -24.57 -13.67 -12.20
N PRO A 87 -24.99 -12.93 -13.24
CA PRO A 87 -24.95 -11.47 -13.24
C PRO A 87 -25.72 -10.86 -12.06
N GLN A 88 -26.85 -11.47 -11.68
CA GLN A 88 -27.67 -10.99 -10.56
C GLN A 88 -26.93 -11.09 -9.24
N LEU A 89 -26.27 -12.23 -8.97
CA LEU A 89 -25.49 -12.41 -7.74
C LEU A 89 -24.33 -11.41 -7.66
N LEU A 90 -23.67 -11.14 -8.80
CA LEU A 90 -22.61 -10.14 -8.86
C LEU A 90 -23.12 -8.74 -8.55
N ASP A 91 -24.25 -8.33 -9.16
CA ASP A 91 -24.85 -7.02 -8.92
C ASP A 91 -25.34 -6.86 -7.47
N GLU A 92 -25.91 -7.91 -6.88
CA GLU A 92 -26.27 -7.96 -5.47
C GLU A 92 -25.03 -7.78 -4.58
N LEU A 93 -23.96 -8.52 -4.83
CA LEU A 93 -22.72 -8.44 -4.07
C LEU A 93 -22.10 -7.03 -4.13
N LEU A 94 -22.03 -6.44 -5.33
CA LEU A 94 -21.52 -5.08 -5.52
C LEU A 94 -22.36 -4.04 -4.79
N THR A 95 -23.68 -4.19 -4.84
CA THR A 95 -24.61 -3.30 -4.14
C THR A 95 -24.39 -3.39 -2.63
N LYS A 96 -24.33 -4.61 -2.08
CA LYS A 96 -24.08 -4.80 -0.64
C LYS A 96 -22.72 -4.22 -0.20
N PHE A 97 -21.65 -4.42 -0.98
CA PHE A 97 -20.35 -3.79 -0.66
C PHE A 97 -20.41 -2.27 -0.72
N ALA A 98 -21.14 -1.69 -1.68
CA ALA A 98 -21.31 -0.25 -1.78
C ALA A 98 -22.08 0.30 -0.57
N ASP A 99 -23.18 -0.36 -0.20
CA ASP A 99 -24.02 0.00 0.94
C ASP A 99 -23.24 -0.14 2.24
N HIS A 100 -22.50 -1.23 2.44
CA HIS A 100 -21.67 -1.43 3.62
C HIS A 100 -20.60 -0.33 3.77
N LYS A 101 -19.89 0.02 2.69
CA LYS A 101 -18.91 1.14 2.71
C LYS A 101 -19.58 2.48 3.05
N GLN A 102 -20.81 2.70 2.60
CA GLN A 102 -21.58 3.89 2.92
C GLN A 102 -22.05 3.89 4.38
N SER A 103 -22.49 2.76 4.91
CA SER A 103 -22.89 2.59 6.32
C SER A 103 -21.71 2.84 7.27
N VAL A 104 -20.53 2.28 6.95
CA VAL A 104 -19.27 2.57 7.66
C VAL A 104 -18.99 4.07 7.65
N GLN A 105 -19.07 4.72 6.49
CA GLN A 105 -18.85 6.16 6.40
C GLN A 105 -19.81 6.95 7.31
N GLN A 106 -21.10 6.59 7.31
CA GLN A 106 -22.12 7.27 8.11
C GLN A 106 -21.88 7.09 9.62
N LEU A 107 -21.54 5.87 10.05
CA LEU A 107 -21.19 5.60 11.46
C LEU A 107 -19.99 6.45 11.88
N LEU A 108 -18.90 6.43 11.12
CA LEU A 108 -17.69 7.19 11.45
C LEU A 108 -17.98 8.70 11.53
N LEU A 109 -18.78 9.23 10.61
CA LEU A 109 -19.17 10.65 10.65
C LEU A 109 -20.09 10.98 11.84
N LYS A 110 -20.99 10.07 12.21
CA LYS A 110 -21.85 10.18 13.41
C LYS A 110 -20.99 10.22 14.68
N GLN A 111 -20.07 9.29 14.84
CA GLN A 111 -19.11 9.23 15.95
C GLN A 111 -18.29 10.53 16.04
N GLU A 112 -17.78 11.03 14.91
CA GLU A 112 -17.04 12.29 14.84
C GLU A 112 -17.89 13.51 15.25
N TYR A 113 -19.16 13.54 14.84
CA TYR A 113 -20.08 14.62 15.22
C TYR A 113 -20.41 14.57 16.71
N GLN A 114 -20.71 13.38 17.26
CA GLN A 114 -20.96 13.19 18.69
C GLN A 114 -19.75 13.59 19.52
N ARG A 115 -18.55 13.12 19.12
CA ARG A 115 -17.27 13.50 19.75
C ARG A 115 -17.08 15.01 19.73
N ALA A 116 -17.27 15.67 18.59
CA ALA A 116 -17.14 17.12 18.48
C ALA A 116 -18.16 17.86 19.38
N GLN A 117 -19.40 17.39 19.46
CA GLN A 117 -20.44 17.98 20.32
C GLN A 117 -20.18 17.77 21.81
N ALA A 118 -19.79 16.55 22.22
CA ALA A 118 -19.43 16.23 23.59
C ALA A 118 -18.28 17.11 24.08
N MET A 119 -17.29 17.33 23.22
CA MET A 119 -16.16 18.21 23.51
C MET A 119 -16.57 19.69 23.58
N MET A 120 -17.43 20.17 22.67
CA MET A 120 -17.97 21.53 22.75
C MET A 120 -18.74 21.74 24.06
N ARG A 121 -19.53 20.74 24.47
CA ARG A 121 -20.24 20.75 25.74
C ARG A 121 -19.27 20.77 26.92
N GLN A 122 -18.21 19.97 26.88
CA GLN A 122 -17.18 19.96 27.92
C GLN A 122 -16.51 21.32 28.07
N LYS A 123 -16.09 21.96 26.98
CA LYS A 123 -15.47 23.31 26.98
C LYS A 123 -16.41 24.38 27.52
N MET A 124 -17.71 24.30 27.22
CA MET A 124 -18.72 25.20 27.82
C MET A 124 -18.90 24.95 29.32
N LEU A 125 -18.71 23.71 29.77
CA LEU A 125 -18.82 23.32 31.18
C LEU A 125 -17.54 23.57 31.99
N GLU A 126 -16.38 23.81 31.38
CA GLU A 126 -15.10 24.03 32.09
C GLU A 126 -15.17 25.17 33.12
N ASN A 127 -15.94 26.22 32.82
CA ASN A 127 -16.13 27.40 33.68
C ASN A 127 -17.27 27.25 34.72
N LEU A 128 -17.95 26.09 34.76
CA LEU A 128 -19.06 25.81 35.69
C LEU A 128 -18.58 25.00 36.92
N ASP A 129 -19.38 25.03 37.99
CA ASP A 129 -19.07 24.39 39.27
C ASP A 129 -19.08 22.85 39.15
N GLU A 130 -18.21 22.16 39.91
CA GLU A 130 -17.95 20.70 39.79
C GLU A 130 -19.19 19.81 40.03
N SER A 131 -20.14 20.32 40.80
CA SER A 131 -21.46 19.71 41.03
C SER A 131 -22.28 19.59 39.73
N LEU A 132 -22.28 20.62 38.88
CA LEU A 132 -23.00 20.64 37.59
C LEU A 132 -22.26 19.83 36.51
N LYS A 133 -20.92 19.75 36.59
CA LYS A 133 -20.10 18.94 35.68
C LYS A 133 -20.39 17.45 35.82
N LYS A 134 -20.54 16.95 37.06
CA LYS A 134 -20.84 15.52 37.33
C LYS A 134 -22.22 15.08 36.87
N SER A 135 -23.23 15.95 36.93
CA SER A 135 -24.60 15.63 36.51
C SER A 135 -24.77 15.53 34.99
N THR A 136 -23.74 15.90 34.20
CA THR A 136 -23.86 16.17 32.76
C THR A 136 -22.86 15.36 31.91
N ARG A 137 -21.95 14.59 32.53
CA ARG A 137 -21.05 13.67 31.83
C ARG A 137 -21.84 12.44 31.38
N GLY A 138 -22.41 12.50 30.18
CA GLY A 138 -22.76 11.29 29.43
C GLY A 138 -21.48 10.62 28.91
N PRO A 139 -21.50 9.31 28.61
CA PRO A 139 -20.37 8.63 28.01
C PRO A 139 -20.04 9.25 26.63
N ILE A 140 -18.75 9.32 26.31
CA ILE A 140 -18.21 9.86 25.04
C ILE A 140 -18.42 8.85 23.89
N TYR A 141 -18.55 7.57 24.24
CA TYR A 141 -18.90 6.46 23.34
C TYR A 141 -20.26 5.92 23.75
N ASP A 142 -21.21 5.97 22.83
CA ASP A 142 -22.55 5.43 23.03
C ASP A 142 -22.50 3.90 22.95
N GLU A 143 -23.20 3.17 23.82
CA GLU A 143 -23.30 1.70 23.71
C GLU A 143 -23.89 1.33 22.34
N ASP A 144 -24.82 2.15 21.84
CA ASP A 144 -25.41 2.06 20.50
C ASP A 144 -24.37 2.10 19.38
N ASP A 145 -23.30 2.91 19.51
CA ASP A 145 -22.26 3.04 18.48
C ASP A 145 -21.35 1.81 18.45
N ALA A 146 -21.03 1.24 19.62
CA ALA A 146 -20.25 0.01 19.71
C ALA A 146 -21.03 -1.20 19.16
N GLU A 147 -22.32 -1.28 19.44
CA GLU A 147 -23.21 -2.30 18.85
C GLU A 147 -23.32 -2.14 17.32
N GLU A 148 -23.43 -0.91 16.83
CA GLU A 148 -23.46 -0.61 15.40
C GLU A 148 -22.14 -0.96 14.71
N GLU A 149 -21.00 -0.68 15.33
CA GLU A 149 -19.68 -1.07 14.83
C GLU A 149 -19.51 -2.60 14.77
N ALA A 150 -19.92 -3.32 15.83
CA ALA A 150 -19.89 -4.78 15.85
C ALA A 150 -20.82 -5.38 14.77
N ARG A 151 -22.00 -4.78 14.55
CA ARG A 151 -22.93 -5.19 13.50
C ARG A 151 -22.30 -5.03 12.11
N LEU A 152 -21.66 -3.89 11.84
CA LEU A 152 -20.96 -3.66 10.57
C LEU A 152 -19.77 -4.63 10.42
N GLN A 153 -19.06 -4.95 11.50
CA GLN A 153 -17.97 -5.92 11.44
C GLN A 153 -18.48 -7.32 11.07
N GLU A 154 -19.63 -7.74 11.60
CA GLU A 154 -20.24 -9.02 11.24
C GLU A 154 -20.77 -9.01 9.80
N GLU A 155 -21.44 -7.93 9.38
CA GLU A 155 -21.87 -7.74 7.98
C GLU A 155 -20.67 -7.86 7.02
N PHE A 156 -19.52 -7.26 7.37
CA PHE A 156 -18.32 -7.36 6.56
C PHE A 156 -17.83 -8.82 6.41
N LYS A 157 -17.87 -9.62 7.48
CA LYS A 157 -17.52 -11.05 7.42
C LYS A 157 -18.48 -11.82 6.51
N GLU A 158 -19.79 -11.56 6.62
CA GLU A 158 -20.80 -12.15 5.74
C GLU A 158 -20.54 -11.80 4.27
N LEU A 159 -20.20 -10.54 3.97
CA LEU A 159 -19.86 -10.11 2.61
C LEU A 159 -18.60 -10.79 2.06
N LEU A 160 -17.60 -11.00 2.91
CA LEU A 160 -16.41 -11.77 2.52
C LEU A 160 -16.74 -13.23 2.24
N ASN A 161 -17.65 -13.83 3.02
CA ASN A 161 -18.13 -15.19 2.76
C ASN A 161 -18.94 -15.27 1.45
N ASP A 162 -19.81 -14.31 1.18
CA ASP A 162 -20.57 -14.20 -0.08
C ASP A 162 -19.61 -14.04 -1.28
N MET A 163 -18.59 -13.19 -1.15
CA MET A 163 -17.55 -12.99 -2.16
C MET A 163 -16.73 -14.26 -2.39
N GLU A 164 -16.29 -14.93 -1.31
CA GLU A 164 -15.56 -16.19 -1.40
C GLU A 164 -16.43 -17.26 -2.07
N ALA A 165 -17.72 -17.37 -1.72
CA ALA A 165 -18.64 -18.32 -2.33
C ALA A 165 -18.84 -18.05 -3.84
N TYR A 166 -18.97 -16.78 -4.24
CA TYR A 166 -19.09 -16.38 -5.64
C TYR A 166 -17.84 -16.73 -6.45
N LEU A 167 -16.64 -16.47 -5.89
CA LEU A 167 -15.36 -16.70 -6.57
C LEU A 167 -14.84 -18.14 -6.43
N LYS A 168 -15.35 -18.92 -5.48
CA LYS A 168 -14.91 -20.30 -5.20
C LYS A 168 -14.75 -21.20 -6.43
N PRO A 169 -15.67 -21.19 -7.42
CA PRO A 169 -15.55 -22.06 -8.58
C PRO A 169 -14.28 -21.79 -9.40
N ILE A 170 -13.83 -20.53 -9.47
CA ILE A 170 -12.61 -20.15 -10.17
C ILE A 170 -11.38 -20.24 -9.26
N THR A 171 -11.48 -19.79 -8.00
CA THR A 171 -10.34 -19.75 -7.08
C THR A 171 -9.89 -21.14 -6.69
N ALA A 172 -10.79 -22.11 -6.51
CA ALA A 172 -10.42 -23.49 -6.20
C ALA A 172 -9.52 -24.14 -7.27
N GLN A 173 -9.67 -23.74 -8.54
CA GLN A 173 -8.81 -24.20 -9.64
C GLN A 173 -7.41 -23.55 -9.58
N LEU A 174 -7.36 -22.30 -9.13
CA LEU A 174 -6.12 -21.53 -9.01
C LEU A 174 -5.30 -21.94 -7.77
N THR A 175 -5.96 -22.24 -6.65
CA THR A 175 -5.32 -22.61 -5.37
C THR A 175 -4.31 -23.74 -5.54
N GLY A 176 -4.71 -24.83 -6.21
CA GLY A 176 -3.85 -26.00 -6.43
C GLY A 176 -2.60 -25.71 -7.27
N THR A 177 -2.50 -24.54 -7.88
CA THR A 177 -1.37 -24.12 -8.71
C THR A 177 -0.43 -23.16 -7.96
N LEU A 178 -0.91 -22.46 -6.93
CA LEU A 178 -0.14 -21.56 -6.07
C LEU A 178 0.45 -22.27 -4.84
N SER A 179 -0.17 -23.37 -4.40
CA SER A 179 0.39 -24.19 -3.33
C SER A 179 1.71 -24.84 -3.78
N PRO A 180 2.77 -24.82 -2.96
CA PRO A 180 3.96 -25.62 -3.22
C PRO A 180 3.51 -27.07 -3.33
N GLU A 181 3.86 -27.76 -4.43
CA GLU A 181 3.70 -29.21 -4.48
C GLU A 181 4.44 -29.77 -3.26
N ALA A 182 3.70 -30.30 -2.28
CA ALA A 182 4.28 -31.11 -1.25
C ALA A 182 4.95 -32.26 -1.99
N LEU A 183 6.29 -32.23 -2.04
CA LEU A 183 7.08 -33.36 -2.45
C LEU A 183 6.62 -34.50 -1.55
N THR A 184 5.81 -35.41 -2.09
CA THR A 184 5.47 -36.66 -1.41
C THR A 184 6.80 -37.27 -0.98
N PRO A 185 7.02 -37.55 0.31
CA PRO A 185 8.29 -38.13 0.74
C PRO A 185 8.39 -39.48 0.04
N ALA A 186 9.24 -39.55 -0.99
CA ALA A 186 9.64 -40.81 -1.57
C ALA A 186 10.28 -41.59 -0.43
N SER A 187 9.59 -42.64 -0.01
CA SER A 187 10.01 -43.59 1.02
C SER A 187 11.30 -44.28 0.58
N ASN A 188 12.45 -43.63 0.79
CA ASN A 188 13.78 -44.19 0.56
C ASN A 188 14.67 -43.79 1.76
N PRO A 189 14.95 -44.70 2.70
CA PRO A 189 15.63 -44.38 3.96
C PRO A 189 17.13 -44.02 3.87
N ASN A 190 17.67 -43.66 2.69
CA ASN A 190 19.12 -43.59 2.52
C ASN A 190 19.67 -42.43 1.66
N GLN A 191 18.93 -41.33 1.51
CA GLN A 191 19.51 -40.08 0.99
C GLN A 191 19.71 -39.07 2.12
N LYS A 192 20.97 -38.67 2.32
CA LYS A 192 21.33 -37.49 3.11
C LYS A 192 20.44 -36.34 2.65
N ALA A 193 19.68 -35.77 3.58
CA ALA A 193 18.91 -34.56 3.38
C ALA A 193 19.81 -33.48 2.76
N SER A 194 19.67 -33.27 1.45
CA SER A 194 20.12 -32.04 0.83
C SER A 194 19.25 -30.95 1.41
N LEU A 195 19.87 -29.94 2.00
CA LEU A 195 19.24 -28.67 2.38
C LEU A 195 18.39 -28.19 1.20
N GLU A 196 17.08 -28.35 1.31
CA GLU A 196 16.14 -27.90 0.29
C GLU A 196 16.20 -26.37 0.17
N PRO A 197 16.07 -25.82 -1.05
CA PRO A 197 15.93 -24.37 -1.22
C PRO A 197 14.69 -23.88 -0.46
N PRO A 198 14.71 -22.65 0.08
CA PRO A 198 13.55 -22.09 0.78
C PRO A 198 12.29 -22.14 -0.11
N PRO A 199 11.08 -22.23 0.48
CA PRO A 199 9.84 -22.11 -0.27
C PRO A 199 9.94 -20.86 -1.16
N SER A 200 9.68 -21.00 -2.46
CA SER A 200 9.83 -19.86 -3.38
C SER A 200 8.84 -18.77 -2.96
N SER A 201 9.35 -17.69 -2.39
CA SER A 201 8.54 -16.54 -2.00
C SER A 201 7.88 -15.94 -3.23
N GLU A 202 6.55 -15.85 -3.21
CA GLU A 202 5.75 -15.43 -4.35
C GLU A 202 5.23 -14.01 -4.16
N CYS A 203 5.26 -13.24 -5.25
CA CYS A 203 4.61 -11.94 -5.36
C CYS A 203 3.39 -12.11 -6.26
N VAL A 204 2.19 -11.83 -5.73
CA VAL A 204 0.94 -11.92 -6.48
C VAL A 204 0.53 -10.55 -6.99
N ILE A 205 0.18 -10.48 -8.27
CA ILE A 205 -0.36 -9.29 -8.93
C ILE A 205 -1.75 -9.63 -9.45
N LEU A 206 -2.78 -9.01 -8.87
CA LEU A 206 -4.17 -9.19 -9.26
C LEU A 206 -4.50 -8.25 -10.43
N LEU A 207 -4.94 -8.82 -11.54
CA LEU A 207 -5.46 -8.12 -12.71
C LEU A 207 -6.94 -8.43 -12.83
N ALA A 208 -7.76 -7.74 -12.04
CA ALA A 208 -9.20 -7.97 -11.99
C ALA A 208 -9.96 -6.89 -12.76
N ASP A 209 -11.15 -7.24 -13.26
CA ASP A 209 -12.02 -6.28 -13.93
C ASP A 209 -12.54 -5.18 -12.99
N PRO A 210 -13.10 -4.07 -13.52
CA PRO A 210 -13.54 -2.95 -12.70
C PRO A 210 -14.58 -3.27 -11.63
N MET A 211 -15.37 -4.34 -11.80
CA MET A 211 -16.39 -4.74 -10.84
C MET A 211 -15.74 -5.41 -9.64
N LEU A 212 -14.87 -6.40 -9.89
CA LEU A 212 -14.12 -7.10 -8.85
C LEU A 212 -13.14 -6.18 -8.11
N MET A 213 -12.55 -5.20 -8.79
CA MET A 213 -11.63 -4.23 -8.19
C MET A 213 -12.26 -3.38 -7.08
N GLN A 214 -13.59 -3.30 -7.00
CA GLN A 214 -14.27 -2.61 -5.90
C GLN A 214 -14.26 -3.41 -4.59
N MET A 215 -13.99 -4.71 -4.63
CA MET A 215 -14.04 -5.60 -3.47
C MET A 215 -12.64 -5.84 -2.88
N PRO A 216 -12.52 -6.22 -1.60
CA PRO A 216 -11.24 -6.54 -0.96
C PRO A 216 -10.73 -7.93 -1.36
N LEU A 217 -10.32 -8.11 -2.62
CA LEU A 217 -9.87 -9.40 -3.16
C LEU A 217 -8.68 -10.01 -2.38
N GLU A 218 -7.87 -9.19 -1.70
CA GLU A 218 -6.77 -9.66 -0.86
C GLU A 218 -7.25 -10.45 0.36
N ALA A 219 -8.53 -10.40 0.71
CA ALA A 219 -9.13 -11.20 1.78
C ALA A 219 -9.43 -12.65 1.37
N LEU A 220 -9.32 -12.99 0.08
CA LEU A 220 -9.64 -14.33 -0.42
C LEU A 220 -8.69 -15.36 0.20
N GLN A 221 -9.26 -16.50 0.60
CA GLN A 221 -8.55 -17.52 1.39
C GLN A 221 -7.34 -18.10 0.64
N PHE A 222 -7.47 -18.27 -0.67
CA PHE A 222 -6.39 -18.82 -1.50
C PHE A 222 -5.18 -17.88 -1.64
N LEU A 223 -5.32 -16.61 -1.25
CA LEU A 223 -4.22 -15.64 -1.17
C LEU A 223 -3.58 -15.56 0.22
N GLN A 224 -4.18 -16.20 1.24
CA GLN A 224 -3.65 -16.21 2.59
C GLN A 224 -2.51 -17.21 2.82
N LEU A 225 -1.95 -17.78 1.75
CA LEU A 225 -0.87 -18.76 1.84
C LEU A 225 0.43 -18.14 2.38
N ASP A 226 1.18 -18.91 3.18
CA ASP A 226 2.43 -18.45 3.82
C ASP A 226 3.57 -18.17 2.81
N ASN A 227 3.54 -18.81 1.63
CA ASN A 227 4.53 -18.56 0.57
C ASN A 227 4.28 -17.25 -0.19
N ILE A 228 3.10 -16.64 -0.06
CA ILE A 228 2.78 -15.35 -0.67
C ILE A 228 3.27 -14.24 0.26
N ILE A 229 4.41 -13.66 -0.10
CA ILE A 229 5.06 -12.61 0.69
C ILE A 229 4.58 -11.20 0.33
N SER A 230 3.99 -11.04 -0.85
CA SER A 230 3.64 -9.72 -1.40
C SER A 230 2.40 -9.81 -2.26
N ILE A 231 1.50 -8.84 -2.11
CA ILE A 231 0.25 -8.74 -2.88
C ILE A 231 0.09 -7.31 -3.42
N SER A 232 -0.33 -7.19 -4.67
CA SER A 232 -0.68 -5.93 -5.32
C SER A 232 -1.75 -6.14 -6.39
N ARG A 233 -2.33 -5.05 -6.90
CA ARG A 233 -3.24 -5.05 -8.04
C ARG A 233 -2.68 -4.20 -9.18
N ASP A 234 -3.13 -4.45 -10.40
CA ASP A 234 -3.02 -3.48 -11.48
C ASP A 234 -4.19 -3.66 -12.46
N PHE A 235 -4.31 -2.76 -13.43
CA PHE A 235 -5.48 -2.73 -14.32
C PHE A 235 -5.26 -3.49 -15.63
N SER A 236 -4.01 -3.71 -16.01
CA SER A 236 -3.67 -4.56 -17.15
C SER A 236 -2.19 -4.95 -17.12
N LEU A 237 -1.86 -6.03 -17.81
CA LEU A 237 -0.47 -6.45 -18.01
C LEU A 237 0.37 -5.35 -18.71
N GLN A 238 -0.24 -4.63 -19.67
CA GLN A 238 0.41 -3.54 -20.41
C GLN A 238 0.78 -2.40 -19.48
N MET A 239 -0.18 -1.93 -18.67
CA MET A 239 0.09 -0.83 -17.76
C MET A 239 1.10 -1.22 -16.68
N PHE A 240 1.02 -2.45 -16.15
CA PHE A 240 2.02 -2.97 -15.23
C PHE A 240 3.42 -2.97 -15.85
N ASN A 241 3.52 -3.41 -17.12
CA ASN A 241 4.77 -3.39 -17.86
C ASN A 241 5.36 -1.98 -17.99
N HIS A 242 4.54 -1.02 -18.41
CA HIS A 242 4.94 0.39 -18.55
C HIS A 242 5.42 1.04 -17.24
N ARG A 243 5.09 0.48 -16.06
CA ARG A 243 5.65 0.96 -14.78
C ARG A 243 7.07 0.46 -14.53
N GLY A 244 7.38 -0.75 -14.97
CA GLY A 244 8.66 -1.43 -14.75
C GLY A 244 9.76 -1.01 -15.73
N TYR A 245 9.37 -0.58 -16.93
CA TYR A 245 10.30 -0.03 -17.92
C TYR A 245 10.90 1.29 -17.44
N LYS A 246 12.22 1.27 -17.20
CA LYS A 246 13.02 2.48 -17.29
C LYS A 246 13.13 2.83 -18.77
N GLU A 247 12.82 4.06 -19.14
CA GLU A 247 13.18 4.55 -20.48
C GLU A 247 14.71 4.48 -20.61
N GLU A 248 15.23 3.45 -21.27
CA GLU A 248 16.63 3.36 -21.67
C GLU A 248 16.92 4.52 -22.64
N GLY A 249 17.36 5.65 -22.09
CA GLY A 249 17.61 6.87 -22.85
C GLY A 249 18.55 7.87 -22.18
N ALA A 250 19.27 7.50 -21.11
CA ALA A 250 20.21 8.43 -20.48
C ALA A 250 21.54 7.82 -19.96
N GLN A 251 21.72 6.50 -19.93
CA GLN A 251 22.87 5.96 -19.18
C GLN A 251 23.33 4.53 -19.56
N GLU A 252 23.30 4.14 -20.83
CA GLU A 252 24.03 2.95 -21.28
C GLU A 252 24.82 3.25 -22.55
N ASP A 253 26.03 3.77 -22.35
CA ASP A 253 27.15 3.64 -23.29
C ASP A 253 28.43 4.02 -22.54
N SER A 254 28.91 3.16 -21.65
CA SER A 254 30.34 3.12 -21.25
C SER A 254 30.65 1.98 -20.27
N ALA A 255 30.49 0.74 -20.74
CA ALA A 255 31.24 -0.39 -20.20
C ALA A 255 32.19 -0.93 -21.28
N GLY A 256 33.34 -0.26 -21.44
CA GLY A 256 34.43 -0.77 -22.26
C GLY A 256 35.40 0.31 -22.76
N GLY A 257 36.51 0.52 -22.04
CA GLY A 257 37.70 1.15 -22.62
C GLY A 257 38.25 2.37 -21.86
N ASP A 258 39.56 2.32 -21.62
CA ASP A 258 40.41 3.26 -20.90
C ASP A 258 40.21 4.78 -21.16
N LYS A 259 40.27 5.53 -20.06
CA LYS A 259 40.79 6.91 -19.88
C LYS A 259 40.65 7.90 -21.06
N LYS A 260 39.68 8.81 -20.93
CA LYS A 260 39.88 10.28 -21.00
C LYS A 260 38.65 11.00 -20.44
N LYS A 261 38.81 11.71 -19.31
CA LYS A 261 37.79 12.66 -18.81
C LYS A 261 37.47 13.69 -19.91
N PRO A 262 36.24 13.77 -20.43
CA PRO A 262 35.84 14.92 -21.22
C PRO A 262 35.51 16.07 -20.26
N LYS A 263 35.99 17.27 -20.61
CA LYS A 263 35.65 18.53 -19.94
C LYS A 263 34.13 18.68 -19.90
N SER A 264 33.61 19.09 -18.76
CA SER A 264 32.22 19.48 -18.53
C SER A 264 31.74 20.48 -19.59
N SER A 265 31.00 19.99 -20.57
CA SER A 265 30.09 20.83 -21.34
C SER A 265 28.97 21.24 -20.40
N LYS A 266 28.84 22.56 -20.18
CA LYS A 266 27.75 23.20 -19.45
C LYS A 266 26.42 22.54 -19.82
N SER A 267 25.86 21.76 -18.89
CA SER A 267 24.49 21.29 -18.97
C SER A 267 23.59 22.52 -19.04
N ALA A 268 22.60 22.46 -19.94
CA ALA A 268 21.50 23.40 -19.96
C ALA A 268 20.93 23.50 -18.54
N GLU A 269 20.68 24.73 -18.10
CA GLU A 269 20.15 25.03 -16.77
C GLU A 269 18.90 24.17 -16.52
N ASN A 270 18.96 23.26 -15.54
CA ASN A 270 17.74 22.71 -14.97
C ASN A 270 16.91 23.92 -14.51
N PRO A 271 15.64 24.04 -14.89
CA PRO A 271 14.79 25.10 -14.37
C PRO A 271 14.86 25.02 -12.85
N LEU A 272 15.14 26.16 -12.22
CA LEU A 272 15.16 26.27 -10.76
C LEU A 272 13.82 25.76 -10.23
N SER A 273 13.85 24.64 -9.51
CA SER A 273 12.70 24.11 -8.80
C SER A 273 12.02 25.24 -8.02
N ARG A 274 10.70 25.33 -8.15
CA ARG A 274 9.90 26.36 -7.48
C ARG A 274 9.54 25.97 -6.04
N ILE A 275 9.97 24.79 -5.58
CA ILE A 275 9.71 24.29 -4.24
C ILE A 275 10.53 25.08 -3.20
N PRO A 276 9.88 25.76 -2.24
CA PRO A 276 10.56 26.42 -1.14
C PRO A 276 11.45 25.45 -0.34
N GLY A 277 12.61 25.91 0.13
CA GLY A 277 13.51 25.11 0.97
C GLY A 277 14.36 24.06 0.24
N MET A 278 14.15 23.82 -1.07
CA MET A 278 14.91 22.84 -1.87
C MET A 278 16.44 23.03 -1.79
N ARG A 279 16.89 24.28 -1.89
CA ARG A 279 18.33 24.62 -1.82
C ARG A 279 18.94 24.34 -0.45
N ASP A 280 18.16 24.46 0.61
CA ASP A 280 18.64 24.25 1.97
C ASP A 280 18.60 22.77 2.36
N ALA A 281 17.54 22.05 1.96
CA ALA A 281 17.48 20.59 2.09
C ALA A 281 18.65 19.90 1.38
N SER A 282 19.01 20.37 0.17
CA SER A 282 20.15 19.84 -0.60
C SER A 282 21.51 19.98 0.12
N LYS A 283 21.65 20.94 1.04
CA LYS A 283 22.88 21.17 1.82
C LYS A 283 22.96 20.34 3.10
N ARG A 284 21.88 19.66 3.53
CA ARG A 284 21.82 18.89 4.78
C ARG A 284 22.57 17.54 4.75
N THR A 285 23.44 17.32 3.77
CA THR A 285 24.17 16.05 3.58
C THR A 285 25.07 15.65 4.76
N ALA A 286 25.60 16.61 5.51
CA ALA A 286 26.64 16.36 6.53
C ALA A 286 26.14 15.68 7.83
N LYS A 287 24.82 15.47 8.01
CA LYS A 287 24.23 14.89 9.23
C LYS A 287 23.52 13.54 9.02
N ILE A 288 23.47 13.03 7.79
CA ILE A 288 22.69 11.83 7.44
C ILE A 288 23.57 10.59 7.65
N ILE A 289 23.07 9.63 8.42
CA ILE A 289 23.69 8.32 8.63
C ILE A 289 23.51 7.50 7.35
N PRO A 290 24.61 7.07 6.70
CA PRO A 290 24.52 6.25 5.48
C PRO A 290 23.84 4.91 5.75
N LEU A 291 22.88 4.56 4.89
CA LEU A 291 22.23 3.26 4.85
C LEU A 291 22.84 2.41 3.73
N SER A 292 23.52 1.33 4.09
CA SER A 292 23.88 0.28 3.14
C SER A 292 22.77 -0.76 3.13
N ARG A 293 21.94 -0.75 2.08
CA ARG A 293 20.88 -1.75 1.86
C ARG A 293 21.10 -2.43 0.53
N ASP A 294 21.31 -3.74 0.56
CA ASP A 294 21.39 -4.55 -0.66
C ASP A 294 19.99 -4.63 -1.28
N VAL A 295 19.87 -4.14 -2.51
CA VAL A 295 18.62 -4.21 -3.27
C VAL A 295 18.66 -5.47 -4.13
N PRO A 296 17.72 -6.41 -3.94
CA PRO A 296 17.63 -7.58 -4.82
C PRO A 296 17.49 -7.16 -6.28
N SER A 297 18.04 -7.93 -7.21
CA SER A 297 18.03 -7.59 -8.65
C SER A 297 16.62 -7.47 -9.25
N TRP A 298 15.64 -8.11 -8.62
CA TRP A 298 14.23 -8.06 -9.01
C TRP A 298 13.48 -6.89 -8.38
N CYS A 299 14.10 -6.06 -7.52
CA CYS A 299 13.49 -4.91 -6.88
C CYS A 299 13.94 -3.59 -7.52
N HIS A 300 13.09 -2.56 -7.43
CA HIS A 300 13.44 -1.20 -7.87
C HIS A 300 13.84 -0.35 -6.68
N ALA A 301 15.05 0.22 -6.71
CA ALA A 301 15.49 1.16 -5.70
C ALA A 301 14.84 2.54 -5.90
N VAL A 302 14.37 3.16 -4.82
CA VAL A 302 13.95 4.57 -4.79
C VAL A 302 14.73 5.34 -3.73
N ASP A 303 15.30 6.47 -4.12
CA ASP A 303 16.02 7.35 -3.20
C ASP A 303 15.04 8.11 -2.29
N THR A 304 15.27 8.01 -0.98
CA THR A 304 14.45 8.65 0.06
C THR A 304 14.63 10.17 0.12
N HIS A 305 15.74 10.72 -0.36
CA HIS A 305 16.05 12.14 -0.17
C HIS A 305 15.14 13.11 -0.92
N ASN A 306 14.47 12.65 -1.99
CA ASN A 306 13.56 13.44 -2.80
C ASN A 306 12.08 13.13 -2.53
N PHE A 307 11.77 12.62 -1.34
CA PHE A 307 10.39 12.42 -0.91
C PHE A 307 9.72 13.77 -0.63
N ARG A 308 8.46 13.86 -1.02
CA ARG A 308 7.62 15.03 -0.79
C ARG A 308 6.37 14.64 -0.02
N TYR A 309 5.78 15.58 0.71
CA TYR A 309 4.56 15.29 1.46
C TYR A 309 3.61 16.47 1.55
N PHE A 310 2.32 16.18 1.68
CA PHE A 310 1.31 17.12 2.19
C PHE A 310 0.53 16.49 3.33
N VAL A 311 0.38 17.24 4.42
CA VAL A 311 -0.25 16.75 5.65
C VAL A 311 -1.30 17.74 6.14
N ASP A 312 -2.54 17.25 6.34
CA ASP A 312 -3.68 18.02 6.85
C ASP A 312 -3.76 19.44 6.28
N THR A 313 -3.88 19.56 4.96
CA THR A 313 -3.71 20.83 4.24
C THR A 313 -4.69 21.96 4.61
N HIS A 314 -5.75 21.67 5.36
CA HIS A 314 -6.71 22.69 5.81
C HIS A 314 -6.87 22.79 7.33
N LEU A 315 -6.07 22.05 8.12
CA LEU A 315 -6.23 21.94 9.56
C LEU A 315 -7.69 21.64 9.96
N ASP A 316 -8.26 20.65 9.27
CA ASP A 316 -9.65 20.26 9.46
C ASP A 316 -9.84 19.42 10.75
N SER A 317 -8.75 19.02 11.42
CA SER A 317 -8.76 18.31 12.70
C SER A 317 -9.22 19.19 13.86
N ALA A 318 -9.83 18.56 14.86
CA ALA A 318 -10.16 19.24 16.12
C ALA A 318 -8.88 19.45 16.95
N GLU A 319 -8.83 20.50 17.77
CA GLU A 319 -7.70 20.76 18.69
C GLU A 319 -7.49 19.61 19.69
N THR A 320 -8.57 18.88 20.01
CA THR A 320 -8.60 17.77 20.95
C THR A 320 -8.44 16.42 20.28
N GLU A 321 -8.17 16.39 18.97
CA GLU A 321 -7.80 15.16 18.29
C GLU A 321 -6.47 14.63 18.85
N GLU A 322 -6.43 13.34 19.17
CA GLU A 322 -5.22 12.71 19.72
C GLU A 322 -4.27 12.33 18.59
N ASN A 323 -4.82 11.83 17.48
CA ASN A 323 -4.05 11.39 16.32
C ASN A 323 -4.08 12.46 15.22
N LYS A 324 -3.72 13.71 15.56
CA LYS A 324 -3.66 14.78 14.56
C LYS A 324 -2.62 14.46 13.50
N PRO A 325 -2.96 14.54 12.20
CA PRO A 325 -2.01 14.17 11.16
C PRO A 325 -0.69 14.94 11.22
N VAL A 326 -0.73 16.26 11.50
CA VAL A 326 0.47 17.10 11.63
C VAL A 326 1.39 16.58 12.74
N GLU A 327 0.85 16.39 13.94
CA GLU A 327 1.62 15.95 15.12
C GLU A 327 2.18 14.53 14.94
N VAL A 328 1.35 13.61 14.44
CA VAL A 328 1.76 12.22 14.17
C VAL A 328 2.84 12.18 13.09
N PHE A 329 2.68 12.92 12.00
CA PHE A 329 3.66 12.92 10.91
C PHE A 329 4.97 13.59 11.33
N GLN A 330 4.90 14.67 12.13
CA GLN A 330 6.09 15.29 12.68
C GLN A 330 6.89 14.32 13.56
N THR A 331 6.20 13.51 14.38
CA THR A 331 6.85 12.46 15.19
C THR A 331 7.62 11.47 14.30
N VAL A 332 7.03 11.04 13.18
CA VAL A 332 7.69 10.16 12.19
C VAL A 332 8.88 10.85 11.54
N LEU A 333 8.76 12.13 11.18
CA LEU A 333 9.87 12.89 10.62
C LEU A 333 11.04 13.00 11.60
N GLU A 334 10.77 13.21 12.88
CA GLU A 334 11.77 13.29 13.94
C GLU A 334 12.42 11.94 14.23
N GLU A 335 11.63 10.87 14.30
CA GLU A 335 12.09 9.49 14.52
C GLU A 335 13.10 9.06 13.44
N TYR A 336 12.83 9.42 12.18
CA TYR A 336 13.65 9.02 11.04
C TYR A 336 14.62 10.10 10.52
N ASP A 337 14.75 11.25 11.21
CA ASP A 337 15.50 12.43 10.70
C ASP A 337 16.94 12.07 10.32
N GLN A 338 17.63 11.38 11.21
CA GLN A 338 19.06 11.07 11.04
C GLN A 338 19.35 10.16 9.85
N GLN A 339 18.37 9.39 9.37
CA GLN A 339 18.58 8.39 8.35
C GLN A 339 17.75 8.67 7.10
N PHE A 340 16.44 8.90 7.18
CA PHE A 340 15.59 8.94 5.98
C PHE A 340 15.02 10.32 5.69
N THR A 341 14.54 11.04 6.71
CA THR A 341 13.61 12.17 6.52
C THR A 341 14.28 13.55 6.51
N ALA A 342 15.59 13.66 6.77
CA ALA A 342 16.33 14.93 6.84
C ALA A 342 16.13 15.88 5.63
N ARG A 343 15.85 15.34 4.44
CA ARG A 343 15.64 16.09 3.18
C ARG A 343 14.22 16.03 2.64
N TRP A 344 13.29 15.42 3.39
CA TRP A 344 11.89 15.43 3.00
C TRP A 344 11.37 16.86 3.05
N LEU A 345 10.61 17.24 2.03
CA LEU A 345 10.04 18.58 1.90
C LEU A 345 8.55 18.48 1.67
N GLY A 346 7.79 19.33 2.32
CA GLY A 346 6.35 19.27 2.23
C GLY A 346 5.69 20.51 2.79
N VAL A 347 4.37 20.49 2.76
CA VAL A 347 3.52 21.51 3.37
C VAL A 347 2.59 20.80 4.36
N MET A 348 2.54 21.35 5.57
CA MET A 348 1.60 20.96 6.61
C MET A 348 0.53 22.05 6.73
N GLY A 349 -0.67 21.71 7.21
CA GLY A 349 -1.77 22.68 7.29
C GLY A 349 -1.51 23.91 8.16
N ASP A 350 -0.61 23.80 9.13
CA ASP A 350 -0.20 24.89 10.02
C ASP A 350 0.75 25.90 9.36
N ASP A 351 1.30 25.56 8.20
CA ASP A 351 1.99 26.50 7.31
C ASP A 351 0.96 27.25 6.44
N HIS A 352 0.34 26.55 5.48
CA HIS A 352 -0.71 27.10 4.62
C HIS A 352 -1.47 26.00 3.87
N ALA A 353 -2.62 26.35 3.30
CA ALA A 353 -3.34 25.49 2.37
C ALA A 353 -2.70 25.56 0.96
N PRO A 354 -2.21 24.44 0.39
CA PRO A 354 -1.58 24.44 -0.92
C PRO A 354 -2.56 24.82 -2.04
N SER A 355 -2.09 25.65 -2.96
CA SER A 355 -2.77 25.93 -4.22
C SER A 355 -2.69 24.76 -5.19
N VAL A 356 -3.55 24.74 -6.21
CA VAL A 356 -3.49 23.71 -7.28
C VAL A 356 -2.11 23.69 -7.97
N GLY A 357 -1.48 24.86 -8.13
CA GLY A 357 -0.13 24.94 -8.72
C GLY A 357 0.95 24.29 -7.84
N GLU A 358 0.82 24.37 -6.51
CA GLU A 358 1.72 23.68 -5.60
C GLU A 358 1.52 22.17 -5.63
N TRP A 359 0.27 21.70 -5.72
CA TRP A 359 0.00 20.29 -5.99
C TRP A 359 0.67 19.81 -7.27
N GLU A 360 0.52 20.54 -8.37
CA GLU A 360 1.16 20.20 -9.66
C GLU A 360 2.69 20.13 -9.54
N ILE A 361 3.33 21.10 -8.86
CA ILE A 361 4.80 21.15 -8.69
C ILE A 361 5.30 20.02 -7.78
N TYR A 362 4.70 19.85 -6.60
CA TYR A 362 5.17 18.85 -5.63
C TYR A 362 4.93 17.42 -6.12
N LEU A 363 3.83 17.18 -6.84
CA LEU A 363 3.57 15.88 -7.47
C LEU A 363 4.51 15.62 -8.65
N ALA A 364 4.92 16.63 -9.41
CA ALA A 364 5.85 16.45 -10.54
C ALA A 364 7.33 16.32 -10.11
N GLU A 365 7.74 17.01 -9.04
CA GLU A 365 9.15 17.09 -8.62
C GLU A 365 9.43 16.27 -7.34
N ASN A 366 9.27 14.95 -7.42
CA ASN A 366 9.57 14.02 -6.32
C ASN A 366 10.03 12.64 -6.79
N SER A 367 10.68 11.89 -5.89
CA SER A 367 10.92 10.45 -6.06
C SER A 367 9.80 9.61 -5.45
N SER A 368 9.16 10.11 -4.40
CA SER A 368 7.92 9.57 -3.82
C SER A 368 7.12 10.69 -3.16
N PHE A 369 5.81 10.49 -3.02
CA PHE A 369 4.89 11.45 -2.43
C PHE A 369 4.06 10.82 -1.32
N VAL A 370 3.94 11.48 -0.17
CA VAL A 370 3.08 11.07 0.94
C VAL A 370 1.98 12.10 1.14
N PHE A 371 0.73 11.66 1.02
CA PHE A 371 -0.43 12.46 1.42
C PHE A 371 -0.99 11.89 2.71
N TYR A 372 -1.12 12.71 3.75
CA TYR A 372 -1.80 12.33 4.99
C TYR A 372 -2.81 13.39 5.38
N GLY A 373 -4.07 13.15 5.09
CA GLY A 373 -5.10 14.16 5.28
C GLY A 373 -6.51 13.60 5.34
N MET A 374 -7.45 14.52 5.35
CA MET A 374 -8.88 14.25 5.44
C MET A 374 -9.44 14.01 4.05
N GLU A 375 -10.65 13.47 3.98
CA GLU A 375 -11.40 13.32 2.73
C GLU A 375 -10.59 12.56 1.68
N LYS A 376 -11.05 12.50 0.43
CA LYS A 376 -10.32 11.79 -0.62
C LYS A 376 -9.20 12.65 -1.20
N PHE A 377 -8.03 12.08 -1.49
CA PHE A 377 -6.90 12.76 -2.14
C PHE A 377 -7.30 13.56 -3.40
N ILE A 378 -8.14 12.95 -4.25
CA ILE A 378 -8.61 13.55 -5.51
C ILE A 378 -9.50 14.80 -5.30
N LYS A 379 -9.96 15.08 -4.08
CA LYS A 379 -10.70 16.32 -3.77
C LYS A 379 -9.79 17.54 -3.63
N TYR A 380 -8.47 17.36 -3.58
CA TYR A 380 -7.49 18.44 -3.46
C TYR A 380 -6.87 18.86 -4.79
N ILE A 381 -6.89 17.97 -5.78
CA ILE A 381 -6.47 18.24 -7.16
C ILE A 381 -7.54 17.74 -8.13
N PRO A 382 -8.13 18.61 -8.98
CA PRO A 382 -9.17 18.19 -9.91
C PRO A 382 -8.74 17.02 -10.81
N PRO A 383 -9.61 16.05 -11.13
CA PRO A 383 -9.28 14.90 -11.98
C PRO A 383 -8.62 15.28 -13.32
N GLU A 384 -9.12 16.32 -13.97
CA GLU A 384 -8.60 16.84 -15.23
C GLU A 384 -7.19 17.43 -15.11
N LYS A 385 -6.83 17.94 -13.93
CA LYS A 385 -5.49 18.46 -13.66
C LYS A 385 -4.53 17.33 -13.36
N LEU A 386 -4.93 16.39 -12.50
CA LEU A 386 -4.11 15.24 -12.15
C LEU A 386 -3.74 14.42 -13.39
N THR A 387 -4.72 14.08 -14.23
CA THR A 387 -4.49 13.26 -15.43
C THR A 387 -3.63 13.92 -16.50
N ALA A 388 -3.57 15.26 -16.50
CA ALA A 388 -2.70 16.00 -17.40
C ALA A 388 -1.24 16.03 -16.93
N LEU A 389 -0.94 15.62 -15.70
CA LEU A 389 0.42 15.57 -15.18
C LEU A 389 1.21 14.40 -15.75
N ASN A 390 2.49 14.65 -16.00
CA ASN A 390 3.48 13.65 -16.37
C ASN A 390 4.46 13.48 -15.20
N ILE A 391 4.32 12.39 -14.45
CA ILE A 391 5.04 12.11 -13.21
C ILE A 391 5.71 10.72 -13.29
N PRO A 392 6.71 10.51 -14.15
CA PRO A 392 7.35 9.19 -14.32
C PRO A 392 8.42 8.91 -13.25
N GLU A 393 8.93 9.97 -12.62
CA GLU A 393 9.97 9.90 -11.59
C GLU A 393 9.41 9.49 -10.22
N CYS A 394 8.11 9.77 -9.97
CA CYS A 394 7.45 9.36 -8.74
C CYS A 394 7.28 7.83 -8.72
N SER A 395 8.01 7.19 -7.83
CA SER A 395 8.01 5.75 -7.67
C SER A 395 6.89 5.30 -6.73
N ILE A 396 6.71 5.96 -5.59
CA ILE A 396 5.65 5.62 -4.62
C ILE A 396 4.77 6.85 -4.36
N VAL A 397 3.46 6.68 -4.49
CA VAL A 397 2.48 7.58 -3.88
C VAL A 397 1.81 6.84 -2.73
N TYR A 398 1.90 7.40 -1.53
CA TYR A 398 1.28 6.85 -0.33
C TYR A 398 0.15 7.77 0.14
N LEU A 399 -1.09 7.29 0.05
CA LEU A 399 -2.29 8.01 0.42
C LEU A 399 -2.86 7.48 1.73
N LEU A 400 -2.80 8.32 2.75
CA LEU A 400 -3.47 8.16 4.04
C LEU A 400 -4.62 9.16 4.10
N ASP A 401 -5.67 8.85 3.36
CA ASP A 401 -6.83 9.71 3.16
C ASP A 401 -8.11 9.02 3.67
N MET A 402 -9.28 9.56 3.32
CA MET A 402 -10.62 9.06 3.65
C MET A 402 -11.01 9.08 5.14
N ALA A 403 -10.25 9.78 5.98
CA ALA A 403 -10.71 10.19 7.30
C ALA A 403 -11.59 11.45 7.19
N GLN A 404 -12.74 11.49 7.87
CA GLN A 404 -13.64 12.65 7.81
C GLN A 404 -13.75 13.32 9.16
N THR A 405 -13.78 14.64 9.15
CA THR A 405 -14.09 15.48 10.30
C THR A 405 -15.33 16.31 9.98
N SER A 406 -16.01 16.84 11.00
CA SER A 406 -17.17 17.71 10.78
C SER A 406 -16.85 18.92 9.87
N LYS A 407 -15.63 19.49 10.00
CA LYS A 407 -15.17 20.62 9.18
C LYS A 407 -14.90 20.20 7.73
N SER A 408 -14.12 19.14 7.53
CA SER A 408 -13.77 18.65 6.20
C SER A 408 -14.99 18.18 5.43
N PHE A 409 -15.90 17.45 6.06
CA PHE A 409 -17.16 17.02 5.47
C PHE A 409 -18.02 18.21 5.02
N THR A 410 -18.17 19.23 5.87
CA THR A 410 -18.94 20.44 5.54
C THR A 410 -18.32 21.20 4.37
N ARG A 411 -16.99 21.32 4.36
CA ARG A 411 -16.24 21.99 3.29
C ARG A 411 -16.43 21.24 1.96
N GLN A 412 -16.23 19.93 1.95
CA GLN A 412 -16.35 19.13 0.75
C GLN A 412 -17.79 19.05 0.24
N SER A 413 -18.78 18.92 1.13
CA SER A 413 -20.20 18.90 0.74
C SER A 413 -20.59 20.16 -0.04
N LYS A 414 -20.07 21.34 0.34
CA LYS A 414 -20.32 22.59 -0.39
C LYS A 414 -19.70 22.59 -1.78
N LEU A 415 -18.52 21.97 -1.94
CA LEU A 415 -17.85 21.83 -3.24
C LEU A 415 -18.54 20.78 -4.12
N ASP A 416 -18.99 19.68 -3.53
CA ASP A 416 -19.60 18.55 -4.24
C ASP A 416 -20.94 18.93 -4.88
N VAL A 417 -21.68 19.90 -4.30
CA VAL A 417 -22.90 20.49 -4.90
C VAL A 417 -22.65 21.12 -6.28
N LEU A 418 -21.42 21.59 -6.54
CA LEU A 418 -21.05 22.22 -7.81
C LEU A 418 -20.55 21.22 -8.86
N LYS A 419 -20.32 19.96 -8.47
CA LYS A 419 -19.76 18.92 -9.34
C LYS A 419 -20.87 18.16 -10.06
N SER A 420 -20.57 17.73 -11.29
CA SER A 420 -21.45 16.82 -12.02
C SER A 420 -21.32 15.39 -11.50
N SER A 421 -22.33 14.55 -11.75
CA SER A 421 -22.29 13.12 -11.41
C SER A 421 -21.10 12.40 -12.03
N SER A 422 -20.67 12.81 -13.24
CA SER A 422 -19.49 12.24 -13.89
C SER A 422 -18.20 12.54 -13.13
N ILE A 423 -18.02 13.78 -12.64
CA ILE A 423 -16.84 14.14 -11.84
C ILE A 423 -16.87 13.40 -10.50
N LEU A 424 -18.02 13.35 -9.82
CA LEU A 424 -18.15 12.63 -8.56
C LEU A 424 -17.83 11.13 -8.70
N ASN A 425 -18.16 10.52 -9.85
CA ASN A 425 -17.77 9.14 -10.14
C ASN A 425 -16.26 8.96 -10.30
N LEU A 426 -15.56 9.93 -10.89
CA LEU A 426 -14.09 9.90 -11.00
C LEU A 426 -13.39 10.02 -9.64
N GLU A 427 -14.10 10.48 -8.60
CA GLU A 427 -13.60 10.57 -7.24
C GLU A 427 -13.78 9.29 -6.42
N LYS A 428 -14.23 8.19 -7.04
CA LYS A 428 -14.27 6.89 -6.38
C LYS A 428 -12.85 6.29 -6.28
N PRO A 429 -12.56 5.43 -5.29
CA PRO A 429 -11.19 4.96 -5.03
C PRO A 429 -10.52 4.26 -6.21
N VAL A 430 -11.23 3.37 -6.92
CA VAL A 430 -10.69 2.64 -8.07
C VAL A 430 -10.41 3.59 -9.24
N GLU A 431 -11.34 4.49 -9.52
CA GLU A 431 -11.22 5.52 -10.55
C GLU A 431 -10.06 6.48 -10.25
N MET A 432 -9.92 6.93 -9.01
CA MET A 432 -8.77 7.72 -8.55
C MET A 432 -7.46 6.96 -8.75
N ALA A 433 -7.42 5.67 -8.43
CA ALA A 433 -6.24 4.84 -8.62
C ALA A 433 -5.88 4.69 -10.11
N MET A 434 -6.87 4.58 -11.01
CA MET A 434 -6.66 4.60 -12.46
C MET A 434 -6.09 5.94 -12.92
N LEU A 435 -6.73 7.06 -12.54
CA LEU A 435 -6.30 8.41 -12.94
C LEU A 435 -4.87 8.70 -12.50
N THR A 436 -4.56 8.37 -11.25
CA THR A 436 -3.21 8.51 -10.67
C THR A 436 -2.21 7.61 -11.41
N SER A 437 -2.60 6.38 -11.75
CA SER A 437 -1.75 5.46 -12.51
C SER A 437 -1.41 5.94 -13.92
N LEU A 438 -2.32 6.66 -14.59
CA LEU A 438 -2.07 7.21 -15.92
C LEU A 438 -0.97 8.28 -15.93
N THR A 439 -0.74 8.95 -14.80
CA THR A 439 0.24 10.05 -14.72
C THR A 439 1.70 9.60 -14.87
N GLY A 440 2.02 8.32 -14.63
CA GLY A 440 3.42 7.84 -14.65
C GLY A 440 3.87 7.18 -13.35
N ILE A 441 3.08 7.25 -12.28
CA ILE A 441 3.44 6.68 -10.97
C ILE A 441 3.65 5.16 -11.06
N LYS A 442 4.64 4.64 -10.34
CA LYS A 442 4.99 3.21 -10.38
C LYS A 442 4.24 2.37 -9.34
N CYS A 443 4.03 2.89 -8.14
CA CYS A 443 3.32 2.24 -7.05
C CYS A 443 2.40 3.24 -6.34
N LEU A 444 1.16 2.85 -6.09
CA LEU A 444 0.18 3.62 -5.34
C LEU A 444 -0.33 2.79 -4.16
N MET A 445 -0.14 3.29 -2.94
CA MET A 445 -0.72 2.73 -1.71
C MET A 445 -1.89 3.61 -1.28
N THR A 446 -3.09 3.05 -1.13
CA THR A 446 -4.30 3.85 -0.85
C THR A 446 -5.34 3.07 -0.03
N ASN A 447 -6.18 3.81 0.71
CA ASN A 447 -7.38 3.26 1.34
C ASN A 447 -8.47 2.99 0.28
N GLN A 448 -9.31 1.97 0.53
CA GLN A 448 -10.45 1.58 -0.30
C GLN A 448 -11.79 2.14 0.21
N TRP A 449 -11.87 2.51 1.49
CA TRP A 449 -13.05 3.10 2.13
C TRP A 449 -12.68 3.97 3.32
N HIS A 450 -13.68 4.66 3.89
CA HIS A 450 -13.50 5.60 4.99
C HIS A 450 -12.97 4.93 6.25
N CYS A 451 -12.13 5.67 6.96
CA CYS A 451 -11.39 5.22 8.14
C CYS A 451 -11.31 6.34 9.19
N THR A 452 -10.82 6.00 10.37
CA THR A 452 -10.52 6.99 11.42
C THR A 452 -9.11 7.56 11.27
N LEU A 453 -8.86 8.70 11.92
CA LEU A 453 -7.51 9.27 12.02
C LEU A 453 -6.56 8.33 12.78
N ALA A 454 -7.06 7.61 13.78
CA ALA A 454 -6.29 6.62 14.55
C ALA A 454 -5.85 5.43 13.67
N GLU A 455 -6.74 4.90 12.82
CA GLU A 455 -6.41 3.85 11.86
C GLU A 455 -5.32 4.32 10.88
N ASN A 456 -5.45 5.52 10.31
CA ASN A 456 -4.42 6.07 9.41
C ASN A 456 -3.09 6.33 10.13
N ALA A 457 -3.12 6.82 11.38
CA ALA A 457 -1.91 7.01 12.18
C ALA A 457 -1.20 5.67 12.45
N ASN A 458 -1.95 4.61 12.76
CA ASN A 458 -1.38 3.27 12.95
C ASN A 458 -0.76 2.73 11.65
N LYS A 459 -1.48 2.83 10.53
CA LYS A 459 -0.98 2.43 9.20
C LYS A 459 0.29 3.19 8.83
N LEU A 460 0.35 4.50 9.09
CA LEU A 460 1.54 5.32 8.87
C LEU A 460 2.74 4.77 9.65
N LYS A 461 2.59 4.57 10.96
CA LYS A 461 3.67 4.07 11.84
C LYS A 461 4.17 2.70 11.39
N LEU A 462 3.26 1.75 11.15
CA LEU A 462 3.61 0.40 10.73
C LEU A 462 4.28 0.40 9.34
N THR A 463 3.75 1.17 8.40
CA THR A 463 4.28 1.24 7.03
C THR A 463 5.64 1.92 6.98
N MET A 464 5.84 3.01 7.73
CA MET A 464 7.14 3.69 7.78
C MET A 464 8.20 2.80 8.42
N LYS A 465 7.85 2.07 9.49
CA LYS A 465 8.73 1.06 10.07
C LYS A 465 9.10 -0.04 9.07
N ASP A 466 8.14 -0.59 8.35
CA ASP A 466 8.38 -1.69 7.40
C ASP A 466 9.18 -1.22 6.16
N LEU A 467 8.80 -0.09 5.55
CA LEU A 467 9.45 0.46 4.35
C LEU A 467 10.83 1.06 4.65
N LEU A 468 10.93 1.92 5.68
CA LEU A 468 12.14 2.66 5.97
C LEU A 468 13.13 1.80 6.75
N GLU A 469 12.79 1.32 7.95
CA GLU A 469 13.72 0.51 8.76
C GLU A 469 13.85 -0.92 8.20
N GLY A 470 12.71 -1.57 7.96
CA GLY A 470 12.64 -2.98 7.57
C GLY A 470 13.11 -3.26 6.15
N GLY A 471 13.16 -2.23 5.30
CA GLY A 471 13.52 -2.37 3.88
C GLY A 471 12.57 -3.25 3.09
N LYS A 472 11.34 -3.37 3.59
CA LYS A 472 10.27 -4.10 2.94
C LYS A 472 9.75 -3.32 1.76
N THR A 473 9.23 -4.04 0.80
CA THR A 473 8.58 -3.46 -0.37
C THR A 473 7.11 -3.09 -0.04
N PRO A 474 6.46 -2.20 -0.80
CA PRO A 474 5.05 -1.86 -0.62
C PRO A 474 4.13 -3.09 -0.56
N GLY A 475 4.35 -4.07 -1.44
CA GLY A 475 3.53 -5.28 -1.48
C GLY A 475 3.72 -6.18 -0.26
N GLU A 476 4.95 -6.29 0.27
CA GLU A 476 5.21 -6.98 1.54
C GLU A 476 4.64 -6.22 2.75
N THR A 477 4.73 -4.89 2.73
CA THR A 477 4.23 -4.04 3.81
C THR A 477 2.72 -4.15 3.93
N VAL A 478 1.99 -4.09 2.81
CA VAL A 478 0.54 -4.33 2.83
C VAL A 478 0.22 -5.76 3.22
N ARG A 479 1.01 -6.77 2.81
CA ARG A 479 0.84 -8.15 3.30
C ARG A 479 0.94 -8.24 4.83
N TYR A 480 1.85 -7.50 5.46
CA TYR A 480 1.95 -7.44 6.93
C TYR A 480 0.86 -6.60 7.62
N LEU A 481 0.17 -5.71 6.91
CA LEU A 481 -1.03 -5.04 7.40
C LEU A 481 -2.23 -5.99 7.37
N LEU A 482 -2.37 -6.76 6.28
CA LEU A 482 -3.42 -7.77 6.09
C LEU A 482 -3.28 -8.95 7.06
N SER A 483 -2.04 -9.37 7.34
CA SER A 483 -1.74 -10.51 8.20
C SER A 483 -0.65 -10.15 9.21
N PRO A 484 -1.00 -9.45 10.31
CA PRO A 484 -0.04 -9.01 11.31
C PRO A 484 0.77 -10.15 11.96
N ASN A 485 0.21 -11.36 11.99
CA ASN A 485 0.85 -12.58 12.47
C ASN A 485 2.07 -13.00 11.64
N LEU A 486 2.17 -12.58 10.36
CA LEU A 486 3.33 -12.86 9.51
C LEU A 486 4.53 -11.94 9.81
N ARG A 487 4.35 -10.88 10.62
CA ARG A 487 5.45 -10.00 11.00
C ARG A 487 6.46 -10.79 11.83
N PRO A 488 7.77 -10.78 11.48
CA PRO A 488 8.79 -11.43 12.27
C PRO A 488 8.79 -10.87 13.70
N LYS A 489 8.50 -11.72 14.69
CA LYS A 489 8.69 -11.33 16.10
C LYS A 489 10.19 -11.19 16.31
N LYS A 490 10.65 -10.05 16.83
CA LYS A 490 12.06 -9.90 17.24
C LYS A 490 12.32 -10.97 18.30
N GLU A 491 13.20 -11.92 18.02
CA GLU A 491 13.78 -12.75 19.06
C GLU A 491 14.52 -11.80 20.01
N GLU A 492 14.03 -11.66 21.23
CA GLU A 492 14.80 -11.07 22.31
C GLU A 492 16.00 -12.00 22.56
N THR A 493 17.09 -11.75 21.86
CA THR A 493 18.39 -12.32 22.21
C THR A 493 18.76 -11.75 23.57
N THR A 494 18.40 -12.47 24.62
CA THR A 494 19.04 -12.32 25.92
C THR A 494 20.51 -12.66 25.73
N ASP A 495 21.34 -11.62 25.60
CA ASP A 495 22.79 -11.73 25.62
C ASP A 495 23.23 -12.29 26.98
N ALA A 496 23.26 -13.61 27.09
CA ALA A 496 23.92 -14.32 28.17
C ALA A 496 25.45 -14.19 27.99
N LYS A 497 26.00 -13.02 28.32
CA LYS A 497 27.42 -12.91 28.66
C LYS A 497 27.61 -13.22 30.13
N GLY A 498 28.24 -14.37 30.37
CA GLY A 498 28.47 -14.91 31.69
C GLY A 498 29.25 -13.98 32.61
N VAL A 499 28.80 -13.92 33.86
CA VAL A 499 29.65 -13.69 35.02
C VAL A 499 29.35 -14.81 36.01
N GLN A 500 30.41 -15.47 36.45
CA GLN A 500 30.38 -16.60 37.37
C GLN A 500 29.83 -16.21 38.74
N SER A 501 29.09 -17.17 39.30
CA SER A 501 28.60 -17.27 40.67
C SER A 501 29.61 -16.86 41.75
N GLN A 502 29.13 -16.10 42.75
CA GLN A 502 29.35 -16.42 44.16
C GLN A 502 28.16 -15.91 45.01
N THR A 503 27.47 -16.88 45.61
CA THR A 503 26.39 -16.79 46.61
C THR A 503 26.81 -16.16 47.94
N LYS A 504 25.94 -15.32 48.54
CA LYS A 504 25.29 -15.54 49.87
C LYS A 504 24.46 -14.33 50.35
N GLY A 505 23.23 -14.59 50.80
CA GLY A 505 22.59 -13.85 51.91
C GLY A 505 21.27 -13.12 51.62
N GLU A 506 20.16 -13.87 51.63
CA GLU A 506 18.85 -13.61 52.28
C GLU A 506 18.28 -12.18 52.35
N ALA A 507 17.12 -11.95 51.72
CA ALA A 507 15.83 -11.80 52.39
C ALA A 507 14.68 -11.63 51.37
N GLU A 508 13.53 -12.17 51.75
CA GLU A 508 12.30 -12.41 50.99
C GLU A 508 11.53 -11.12 50.67
N ASP A 509 10.92 -11.08 49.48
CA ASP A 509 9.56 -10.56 49.28
C ASP A 509 9.02 -11.09 47.94
N GLU A 510 7.97 -11.91 47.98
CA GLU A 510 7.20 -12.32 46.81
C GLU A 510 6.39 -11.14 46.24
N PRO A 511 6.14 -11.15 44.92
CA PRO A 511 4.81 -10.78 44.45
C PRO A 511 4.21 -11.84 43.53
N SER A 512 3.12 -12.42 44.05
CA SER A 512 1.85 -12.71 43.39
C SER A 512 1.87 -13.43 42.04
N GLU A 513 1.50 -14.70 42.13
CA GLU A 513 1.10 -15.66 41.11
C GLU A 513 -0.18 -15.26 40.33
N PHE A 514 -0.21 -14.05 39.76
CA PHE A 514 -1.38 -13.47 39.08
C PHE A 514 -1.00 -12.80 37.74
N SER A 515 -0.36 -13.53 36.82
CA SER A 515 -0.26 -13.08 35.41
C SER A 515 -0.04 -14.19 34.37
N TYR A 516 0.11 -15.46 34.78
CA TYR A 516 0.44 -16.55 33.84
C TYR A 516 -0.77 -17.37 33.37
N ARG A 517 -2.01 -16.95 33.67
CA ARG A 517 -3.24 -17.61 33.21
C ARG A 517 -4.00 -16.88 32.11
N GLU A 518 -3.78 -15.58 31.90
CA GLU A 518 -4.41 -14.85 30.79
C GLU A 518 -3.64 -14.99 29.47
N ALA A 519 -2.41 -15.52 29.50
CA ALA A 519 -1.58 -15.69 28.30
C ALA A 519 -1.74 -17.05 27.58
N LYS A 520 -2.74 -17.86 27.94
CA LYS A 520 -2.91 -19.22 27.38
C LYS A 520 -4.30 -19.58 26.84
N GLU A 521 -5.22 -18.61 26.78
CA GLU A 521 -6.55 -18.76 26.15
C GLU A 521 -6.82 -17.75 25.03
N ALA A 522 -5.78 -17.43 24.23
CA ALA A 522 -5.96 -16.75 22.95
C ALA A 522 -5.22 -17.53 21.85
N LEU A 523 -5.60 -18.80 21.69
CA LEU A 523 -5.42 -19.55 20.45
C LEU A 523 -6.73 -19.44 19.64
N ASP A 524 -7.27 -18.22 19.57
CA ASP A 524 -8.27 -17.85 18.59
C ASP A 524 -7.54 -17.51 17.29
N SER A 525 -8.03 -18.07 16.19
CA SER A 525 -7.79 -17.54 14.85
C SER A 525 -7.88 -16.01 14.89
N PRO A 526 -6.92 -15.25 14.32
CA PRO A 526 -6.93 -13.80 14.41
C PRO A 526 -8.29 -13.30 13.93
N GLU A 527 -9.01 -12.56 14.79
CA GLU A 527 -10.29 -11.97 14.41
C GLU A 527 -10.07 -11.12 13.17
N LEU A 528 -10.84 -11.45 12.13
CA LEU A 528 -10.83 -10.75 10.86
C LEU A 528 -11.38 -9.34 11.09
N ASP A 529 -10.51 -8.34 11.04
CA ASP A 529 -10.88 -6.93 11.20
C ASP A 529 -10.96 -6.24 9.84
N ARG A 530 -12.04 -5.49 9.60
CA ARG A 530 -12.27 -4.72 8.36
C ARG A 530 -11.14 -3.74 8.13
N SER A 531 -10.60 -3.10 9.17
CA SER A 531 -9.55 -2.08 9.03
C SER A 531 -8.29 -2.62 8.34
N GLN A 532 -7.99 -3.92 8.50
CA GLN A 532 -6.82 -4.61 7.95
C GLN A 532 -6.84 -4.67 6.42
N TYR A 533 -8.03 -4.76 5.82
CA TYR A 533 -8.23 -4.91 4.36
C TYR A 533 -8.47 -3.58 3.64
N ASN A 534 -8.42 -2.46 4.36
CA ASN A 534 -8.71 -1.16 3.77
C ASN A 534 -7.57 -0.65 2.88
N MET A 535 -6.31 -0.96 3.20
CA MET A 535 -5.15 -0.49 2.43
C MET A 535 -4.77 -1.47 1.33
N VAL A 536 -4.63 -0.98 0.09
CA VAL A 536 -4.22 -1.77 -1.08
C VAL A 536 -3.08 -1.11 -1.84
N VAL A 537 -2.36 -1.91 -2.63
CA VAL A 537 -1.29 -1.47 -3.52
C VAL A 537 -1.71 -1.63 -4.98
N TYR A 538 -1.55 -0.58 -5.77
CA TYR A 538 -1.66 -0.61 -7.23
C TYR A 538 -0.28 -0.44 -7.88
N GLY A 539 0.02 -1.24 -8.90
CA GLY A 539 1.27 -1.17 -9.66
C GLY A 539 2.39 -2.03 -9.07
N LEU A 540 3.63 -1.55 -9.13
CA LEU A 540 4.82 -2.33 -8.80
C LEU A 540 4.89 -2.64 -7.28
N PRO A 541 4.83 -3.92 -6.87
CA PRO A 541 4.90 -4.27 -5.46
C PRO A 541 6.31 -4.19 -4.87
N ASN A 542 7.34 -4.18 -5.71
CA ASN A 542 8.74 -4.53 -5.45
C ASN A 542 9.68 -3.31 -5.36
N ILE A 543 9.18 -2.17 -4.88
CA ILE A 543 10.00 -0.96 -4.72
C ILE A 543 10.66 -0.97 -3.34
N VAL A 544 11.96 -0.72 -3.25
CA VAL A 544 12.72 -0.69 -1.99
C VAL A 544 13.26 0.72 -1.78
N VAL A 545 12.98 1.28 -0.60
CA VAL A 545 13.53 2.59 -0.20
C VAL A 545 15.01 2.43 0.14
N VAL A 546 15.83 3.28 -0.47
CA VAL A 546 17.28 3.35 -0.24
C VAL A 546 17.72 4.80 -0.03
N GLN A 547 19.00 4.98 0.31
CA GLN A 547 19.68 6.26 0.24
C GLN A 547 20.72 6.18 -0.87
N GLN A 548 20.62 7.05 -1.88
CA GLN A 548 21.61 7.15 -2.97
C GLN A 548 22.31 8.50 -3.01
#